data_AF-A0A3D5UQF2-F1
#
_entry.id   AF-A0A3D5UQF2-F1
#
_cell.length_a   1.000
_cell.length_b   1.000
_cell.length_c   1.000
_cell.angle_alpha   90.00
_cell.angle_beta   90.00
_cell.angle_gamma   90.00
#
_symmetry.space_group_name_H-M   'P 1'
#
loop_
_entity.id
_entity.type
_entity.pdbx_description
1 polymer ?
#
loop_
_entity_poly.entity_id
_entity_poly.type
_entity_poly.pdbx_seq_one_letter_code
_entity_poly.pdbx_strand_id
1 'polypeptide(L)'
;MSQPDNIAPLKIANAERAIRHVFIRDLLLDAHIGVYKHEKGGTQPVRVNVDLTVTEVAHADSLDNVVCYKTVVDQIKAIVAEG
;
A
#
# COMPACT_ATOMS: atom_id res chain seq x y z
N MET A 1 -20.65 15.18 4.85
CA MET A 1 -20.11 13.80 4.88
C MET A 1 -18.88 13.85 5.77
N SER A 2 -18.97 13.32 7.00
CA SER A 2 -17.89 13.42 7.99
C SER A 2 -16.71 12.54 7.61
N GLN A 3 -15.53 13.14 7.60
CA GLN A 3 -14.25 12.45 7.51
C GLN A 3 -14.03 11.65 8.81
N PRO A 4 -13.60 10.37 8.76
CA PRO A 4 -13.29 9.64 9.98
C PRO A 4 -11.99 10.19 10.59
N ASP A 5 -12.11 10.79 11.78
CA ASP A 5 -11.07 11.48 12.56
C ASP A 5 -10.03 10.54 13.23
N ASN A 6 -10.01 9.25 12.87
CA ASN A 6 -9.32 8.22 13.68
C ASN A 6 -7.96 7.76 13.13
N ILE A 7 -7.42 8.37 12.08
CA ILE A 7 -6.07 8.04 11.58
C ILE A 7 -5.20 9.28 11.71
N ALA A 8 -4.62 9.46 12.91
CA ALA A 8 -3.49 10.38 13.06
C ALA A 8 -2.36 9.87 12.15
N PRO A 9 -1.89 10.64 11.16
CA PRO A 9 -0.78 10.22 10.33
C PRO A 9 0.43 10.02 11.24
N LEU A 10 0.97 8.80 11.28
CA LEU A 10 2.27 8.59 11.89
C LEU A 10 3.27 9.52 11.19
N LYS A 11 4.06 10.27 11.95
CA LYS A 11 5.17 11.07 11.40
C LYS A 11 6.30 10.13 11.01
N ILE A 12 6.13 9.48 9.85
CA ILE A 12 6.99 8.40 9.36
C ILE A 12 8.19 8.97 8.58
N ALA A 13 8.06 10.16 7.99
CA ALA A 13 9.15 10.80 7.26
C ALA A 13 10.11 11.57 8.19
N ASN A 14 11.42 11.44 7.96
CA ASN A 14 12.45 12.20 8.67
C ASN A 14 13.60 12.53 7.72
N ALA A 15 13.73 13.80 7.34
CA ALA A 15 14.76 14.25 6.40
C ALA A 15 16.19 14.09 6.95
N GLU A 16 16.42 14.35 8.25
CA GLU A 16 17.75 14.21 8.88
C GLU A 16 18.25 12.77 8.87
N ARG A 17 17.32 11.82 8.92
CA ARG A 17 17.61 10.37 8.87
C ARG A 17 17.50 9.80 7.46
N ALA A 18 17.30 10.65 6.45
CA ALA A 18 17.04 10.25 5.07
C ALA A 18 15.89 9.24 4.96
N ILE A 19 14.82 9.41 5.73
CA ILE A 19 13.64 8.55 5.71
C ILE A 19 12.54 9.23 4.91
N ARG A 20 12.14 8.59 3.82
CA ARG A 20 11.00 8.94 2.98
C ARG A 20 9.80 8.09 3.31
N HIS A 21 8.62 8.65 3.03
CA HIS A 21 7.36 7.98 3.19
C HIS A 21 6.69 7.82 1.83
N VAL A 22 6.47 6.58 1.41
CA VAL A 22 5.78 6.24 0.17
C VAL A 22 4.43 5.64 0.56
N PHE A 23 3.36 6.10 -0.07
CA PHE A 23 2.02 5.64 0.25
C PHE A 23 1.26 5.21 -1.01
N ILE A 24 0.38 4.23 -0.84
CA ILE A 24 -0.65 3.83 -1.79
C ILE A 24 -1.98 4.07 -1.08
N ARG A 25 -2.83 4.92 -1.63
CA ARG A 25 -4.15 5.23 -1.08
C ARG A 25 -5.24 4.64 -1.97
N ASP A 26 -6.25 4.07 -1.33
CA ASP A 26 -7.50 3.64 -1.94
C ASP A 26 -7.33 2.70 -3.15
N LEU A 27 -6.38 1.75 -3.09
CA LEU A 27 -6.25 0.73 -4.13
C LEU A 27 -7.42 -0.25 -4.05
N LEU A 28 -8.40 -0.06 -4.94
CA LEU A 28 -9.58 -0.92 -5.04
C LEU A 28 -9.28 -2.15 -5.90
N LEU A 29 -9.57 -3.33 -5.37
CA LEU A 29 -9.36 -4.63 -6.02
C LEU A 29 -10.53 -5.56 -5.70
N ASP A 30 -10.83 -6.49 -6.60
CA ASP A 30 -11.78 -7.56 -6.33
C ASP A 30 -11.02 -8.79 -5.81
N ALA A 31 -11.40 -9.29 -4.64
CA ALA A 31 -10.70 -10.37 -3.95
C ALA A 31 -11.67 -11.49 -3.53
N HIS A 32 -11.21 -12.74 -3.58
CA HIS A 32 -11.90 -13.84 -2.89
C HIS A 32 -11.55 -13.79 -1.41
N ILE A 33 -12.47 -13.29 -0.59
CA ILE A 33 -12.29 -13.17 0.85
C ILE A 33 -13.59 -13.55 1.56
N GLY A 34 -13.48 -14.27 2.68
CA GLY A 34 -14.64 -14.64 3.49
C GLY A 34 -14.53 -16.02 4.14
N VAL A 35 -15.13 -16.16 5.31
CA VAL A 35 -15.17 -17.41 6.09
C VAL A 35 -16.43 -18.22 5.75
N TYR A 36 -17.53 -17.56 5.44
CA TYR A 36 -18.82 -18.17 5.19
C TYR A 36 -18.90 -18.79 3.80
N LYS A 37 -19.67 -19.88 3.68
CA LYS A 37 -19.85 -20.61 2.42
C LYS A 37 -20.40 -19.74 1.28
N HIS A 38 -21.19 -18.72 1.58
CA HIS A 38 -21.76 -17.81 0.58
C HIS A 38 -20.78 -16.75 0.10
N GLU A 39 -19.70 -16.49 0.84
CA GLU A 39 -18.61 -15.61 0.41
C GLU A 39 -17.66 -16.36 -0.53
N LYS A 40 -17.50 -17.67 -0.32
CA LYS A 40 -16.69 -18.54 -1.17
C LYS A 40 -17.30 -18.65 -2.57
N GLY A 41 -16.51 -18.37 -3.59
CA GLY A 41 -16.90 -18.45 -5.00
C GLY A 41 -17.36 -17.12 -5.62
N GLY A 42 -17.49 -16.05 -4.83
CA GLY A 42 -17.67 -14.68 -5.32
C GLY A 42 -16.44 -13.83 -5.02
N THR A 43 -16.16 -12.82 -5.86
CA THR A 43 -15.21 -11.77 -5.50
C THR A 43 -15.94 -10.66 -4.74
N GLN A 44 -15.23 -9.99 -3.83
CA GLN A 44 -15.71 -8.84 -3.08
C GLN A 44 -14.72 -7.67 -3.25
N PRO A 45 -15.20 -6.42 -3.39
CA PRO A 45 -14.32 -5.27 -3.52
C PRO A 45 -13.63 -4.99 -2.17
N VAL A 46 -12.30 -4.98 -2.19
CA VAL A 46 -11.44 -4.62 -1.08
C VAL A 46 -10.69 -3.32 -1.39
N ARG A 47 -10.37 -2.57 -0.34
CA ARG A 47 -9.57 -1.35 -0.43
C ARG A 47 -8.26 -1.56 0.32
N VAL A 48 -7.15 -1.48 -0.37
CA VAL A 48 -5.81 -1.63 0.20
C VAL A 48 -5.16 -0.26 0.32
N ASN A 49 -4.74 0.08 1.54
CA ASN A 49 -3.92 1.26 1.83
C ASN A 49 -2.56 0.76 2.34
N VAL A 50 -1.48 1.32 1.80
CA VAL A 50 -0.11 0.95 2.17
C VAL A 50 0.67 2.20 2.52
N ASP A 51 1.40 2.15 3.62
CA ASP A 51 2.31 3.20 4.08
C ASP A 51 3.69 2.56 4.29
N LEU A 52 4.69 3.02 3.54
CA LEU A 52 6.05 2.48 3.52
C LEU A 52 7.04 3.52 4.02
N THR A 53 7.93 3.07 4.91
CA THR A 53 9.10 3.84 5.37
C THR A 53 10.30 3.42 4.53
N VAL A 54 10.88 4.34 3.77
CA VAL A 54 11.97 4.04 2.83
C VAL A 54 13.19 4.85 3.24
N THR A 55 14.31 4.17 3.49
CA THR A 55 15.60 4.85 3.67
C THR A 55 16.13 5.27 2.30
N GLU A 56 16.40 6.56 2.13
CA GLU A 56 17.07 7.14 0.98
C GLU A 56 18.58 7.05 1.18
N VAL A 57 19.28 6.53 0.17
CA VAL A 57 20.74 6.54 0.13
C VAL A 57 21.14 7.74 -0.71
N ALA A 58 22.00 8.60 -0.17
CA ALA A 58 22.29 9.90 -0.75
C ALA A 58 23.22 9.82 -1.97
N HIS A 59 22.82 9.22 -3.10
CA HIS A 59 23.55 9.39 -4.37
C HIS A 59 22.65 9.22 -5.60
N ALA A 60 22.71 10.23 -6.49
CA ALA A 60 22.22 10.29 -7.87
C ALA A 60 20.72 10.06 -8.11
N ASP A 61 20.13 10.89 -8.98
CA ASP A 61 18.78 10.80 -9.53
C ASP A 61 18.62 9.54 -10.42
N SER A 62 18.78 8.37 -9.79
CA SER A 62 18.63 7.05 -10.40
C SER A 62 17.36 6.41 -9.87
N LEU A 63 16.52 5.92 -10.78
CA LEU A 63 15.29 5.20 -10.46
C LEU A 63 15.55 3.96 -9.59
N ASP A 64 16.74 3.36 -9.70
CA ASP A 64 17.16 2.19 -8.91
C ASP A 64 17.35 2.51 -7.41
N ASN A 65 17.59 3.77 -7.08
CA ASN A 65 17.75 4.24 -5.70
C ASN A 65 16.42 4.64 -5.05
N VAL A 66 15.31 4.52 -5.80
CA VAL A 66 13.96 4.88 -5.35
C VAL A 66 13.11 3.62 -5.31
N VAL A 67 12.38 3.42 -4.23
CA VAL A 67 11.39 2.34 -4.15
C VAL A 67 10.30 2.58 -5.18
N CYS A 68 10.22 1.69 -6.17
CA CYS A 68 9.22 1.76 -7.23
C CYS A 68 7.85 1.32 -6.69
N TYR A 69 6.93 2.27 -6.50
CA TYR A 69 5.57 1.98 -6.04
C TYR A 69 4.79 1.09 -7.03
N LYS A 70 5.18 1.05 -8.31
CA LYS A 70 4.56 0.16 -9.30
C LYS A 70 4.78 -1.31 -8.94
N THR A 71 6.00 -1.69 -8.57
CA THR A 71 6.32 -3.05 -8.13
C THR A 71 5.48 -3.45 -6.92
N VAL A 72 5.27 -2.52 -5.98
CA VAL A 72 4.42 -2.75 -4.80
C VAL A 72 2.97 -2.99 -5.21
N VAL A 73 2.40 -2.16 -6.09
CA VAL A 73 1.03 -2.34 -6.59
C VAL A 73 0.88 -3.67 -7.32
N ASP A 74 1.83 -4.04 -8.17
CA ASP A 74 1.80 -5.28 -8.95
C ASP A 74 1.88 -6.52 -8.04
N GLN A 75 2.69 -6.47 -6.98
CA GLN A 75 2.74 -7.52 -5.96
C GLN A 75 1.44 -7.63 -5.16
N ILE A 76 0.83 -6.50 -4.77
CA ILE A 76 -0.48 -6.52 -4.09
C ILE A 76 -1.53 -7.21 -4.97
N LYS A 77 -1.57 -6.87 -6.26
CA LYS A 77 -2.49 -7.50 -7.21
C LYS A 77 -2.24 -9.00 -7.36
N ALA A 78 -0.97 -9.42 -7.40
CA ALA A 78 -0.61 -10.84 -7.48
C ALA A 78 -1.11 -11.62 -6.25
N ILE A 79 -0.85 -11.10 -5.04
CA ILE A 79 -1.32 -11.71 -3.78
C ILE A 79 -2.84 -11.81 -3.75
N VAL A 80 -3.55 -10.76 -4.18
CA VAL A 80 -5.02 -10.76 -4.22
C VAL A 80 -5.57 -11.77 -5.24
N ALA A 81 -4.86 -11.98 -6.35
CA ALA A 81 -5.27 -12.93 -7.38
C ALA A 81 -5.00 -14.41 -7.02
N GLU A 82 -4.13 -14.67 -6.03
CA GLU A 82 -3.85 -16.02 -5.52
C GLU A 82 -4.90 -16.53 -4.51
N GLY A 83 -5.77 -15.64 -4.02
CA GLY A 83 -6.81 -15.92 -3.03
C GLY A 83 -8.07 -16.59 -3.56
#